data_AF-A0A3F3A1E9-F1
#
_entry.id   AF-A0A3F3A1E9-F1
#
_cell.length_a   1.000
_cell.length_b   1.000
_cell.length_c   1.000
_cell.angle_alpha   90.00
_cell.angle_beta   90.00
_cell.angle_gamma   90.00
#
_symmetry.space_group_name_H-M   'P 1'
#
loop_
_entity.id
_entity.type
_entity.pdbx_description
1 polymer ?
#
loop_
_entity_poly.entity_id
_entity_poly.type
_entity_poly.pdbx_seq_one_letter_code
_entity_poly.pdbx_strand_id
1 'polypeptide(L)'
;MLKIGDFSKLSRISIRMLRHYNEIGLLIPESIDDFTGYRYYSEAQLPVANRITALKDMGFSLGVIGQILSQYNDAHKLKTYLQLKQREIKEEADILNQRLLLLESTLNRLGKDDNVMNYNVTLKELPERTVASVRKVIPSYDQEGMLWHILMNETAHLQMQDDNPCYTLAIFHDGEHKEQDVDVEVQKSVKGNYKNTENVVFKTVAPIQMASATYQGSYEKVNEVNEAVANWVRDNAYEFNGLSFCIYHVSPYETQNPEKWVTEVCYPVKKK
;
A
#
# COMPACT_ATOMS: atom_id res chain seq x y z
N MET A 1 -57.03 13.21 -2.46
CA MET A 1 -56.46 14.22 -3.38
C MET A 1 -55.92 15.38 -2.57
N LEU A 2 -54.60 15.56 -2.62
CA LEU A 2 -53.80 16.49 -1.84
C LEU A 2 -53.36 17.66 -2.72
N LYS A 3 -53.45 18.89 -2.21
CA LYS A 3 -52.81 20.05 -2.87
C LYS A 3 -51.30 19.86 -2.86
N ILE A 4 -50.60 20.41 -3.86
CA ILE A 4 -49.13 20.34 -3.95
C ILE A 4 -48.40 20.74 -2.65
N GLY A 5 -48.95 21.68 -1.87
CA GLY A 5 -48.39 22.08 -0.58
C GLY A 5 -48.49 21.00 0.50
N ASP A 6 -49.63 20.31 0.59
CA ASP A 6 -49.83 19.23 1.56
C ASP A 6 -49.06 17.97 1.14
N PHE A 7 -49.06 17.66 -0.17
CA PHE A 7 -48.24 16.58 -0.72
C PHE A 7 -46.75 16.82 -0.48
N SER A 8 -46.29 18.07 -0.62
CA SER A 8 -44.92 18.49 -0.33
C SER A 8 -44.52 18.21 1.13
N LYS A 9 -45.39 18.54 2.10
CA LYS A 9 -45.16 18.24 3.52
C LYS A 9 -45.09 16.74 3.79
N LEU A 10 -46.00 15.95 3.22
CA LEU A 10 -46.08 14.51 3.46
C LEU A 10 -44.95 13.72 2.79
N SER A 11 -44.61 14.06 1.54
CA SER A 11 -43.52 13.44 0.78
C SER A 11 -42.14 13.97 1.15
N ARG A 12 -42.08 15.10 1.88
CA ARG A 12 -40.86 15.86 2.18
C ARG A 12 -40.10 16.35 0.94
N ILE A 13 -40.79 16.45 -0.19
CA ILE A 13 -40.25 16.99 -1.45
C ILE A 13 -40.74 18.43 -1.60
N SER A 14 -39.84 19.38 -1.87
CA SER A 14 -40.25 20.78 -2.02
C SER A 14 -41.20 20.98 -3.20
N ILE A 15 -42.10 21.97 -3.09
CA ILE A 15 -43.04 22.34 -4.17
C ILE A 15 -42.30 22.59 -5.49
N ARG A 16 -41.12 23.24 -5.44
CA ARG A 16 -40.26 23.47 -6.60
C ARG A 16 -39.83 22.16 -7.27
N MET A 17 -39.41 21.17 -6.49
CA MET A 17 -39.01 19.87 -7.00
C MET A 17 -40.19 19.07 -7.56
N LEU A 18 -41.37 19.14 -6.93
CA LEU A 18 -42.59 18.51 -7.45
C LEU A 18 -43.00 19.09 -8.82
N ARG A 19 -42.88 20.41 -9.01
CA ARG A 19 -43.09 21.05 -10.31
C ARG A 19 -42.09 20.56 -11.34
N HIS A 20 -40.81 20.49 -10.96
CA HIS A 20 -39.77 19.97 -11.83
C HIS A 20 -40.00 18.50 -12.21
N TYR A 21 -40.38 17.64 -11.26
CA TYR A 21 -40.70 16.24 -11.53
C TYR A 21 -41.88 16.07 -12.46
N ASN A 22 -42.88 16.95 -12.36
CA ASN A 22 -43.96 17.00 -13.34
C ASN A 22 -43.46 17.41 -14.73
N GLU A 23 -42.63 18.46 -14.82
CA GLU A 23 -42.07 18.94 -16.10
C GLU A 23 -41.27 17.87 -16.85
N ILE A 24 -40.49 17.06 -16.12
CA ILE A 24 -39.70 15.96 -16.71
C ILE A 24 -40.47 14.63 -16.79
N GLY A 25 -41.75 14.61 -16.41
CA GLY A 25 -42.61 13.42 -16.44
C GLY A 25 -42.28 12.34 -15.40
N LEU A 26 -41.47 12.65 -14.39
CA LEU A 26 -41.05 11.70 -13.35
C LEU A 26 -42.14 11.45 -12.29
N LEU A 27 -42.87 12.50 -11.90
CA LEU A 27 -44.01 12.42 -10.99
C LEU A 27 -45.05 13.46 -11.40
N ILE A 28 -46.06 12.99 -12.12
CA ILE A 28 -47.10 13.82 -12.72
C ILE A 28 -48.27 13.93 -11.73
N PRO A 29 -48.84 15.12 -11.48
CA PRO A 29 -50.04 15.26 -10.67
C PRO A 29 -51.20 14.51 -11.32
N GLU A 30 -52.10 13.99 -10.49
CA GLU A 30 -53.27 13.27 -10.98
C GLU A 30 -54.29 14.22 -11.64
N SER A 31 -54.31 15.48 -11.21
CA SER A 31 -55.00 16.54 -11.93
C SER A 31 -54.31 17.89 -11.80
N ILE A 32 -54.56 18.75 -12.80
CA ILE A 32 -54.22 20.15 -12.79
C ILE A 32 -55.52 20.92 -12.99
N ASP A 33 -55.78 21.91 -12.13
CA ASP A 33 -56.95 22.77 -12.25
C ASP A 33 -56.79 23.75 -13.42
N ASP A 34 -57.71 23.69 -14.38
CA ASP A 34 -57.59 24.44 -15.65
C ASP A 34 -57.70 25.97 -15.50
N PHE A 35 -58.34 26.45 -14.43
CA PHE A 35 -58.55 27.88 -14.20
C PHE A 35 -57.44 28.52 -13.36
N THR A 36 -56.89 27.77 -12.41
CA THR A 36 -55.93 28.28 -11.41
C THR A 36 -54.52 27.71 -11.58
N GLY A 37 -54.35 26.65 -12.37
CA GLY A 37 -53.07 25.94 -12.56
C GLY A 37 -52.60 25.17 -11.33
N TYR A 38 -53.45 24.99 -10.31
CA TYR A 38 -53.12 24.23 -9.11
C TYR A 38 -52.97 22.75 -9.41
N ARG A 39 -51.93 22.13 -8.85
CA ARG A 39 -51.63 20.71 -9.01
C ARG A 39 -52.15 19.91 -7.81
N TYR A 40 -52.79 18.80 -8.10
CA TYR A 40 -53.30 17.85 -7.11
C TYR A 40 -52.67 16.47 -7.30
N TYR A 41 -52.28 15.85 -6.20
CA TYR A 41 -51.66 14.54 -6.16
C TYR A 41 -52.50 13.61 -5.28
N SER A 42 -52.58 12.31 -5.57
CA SER A 42 -53.24 11.39 -4.64
C SER A 42 -52.31 10.85 -3.56
N GLU A 43 -52.92 10.36 -2.50
CA GLU A 43 -52.27 9.65 -1.41
C GLU A 43 -51.52 8.41 -1.94
N ALA A 44 -52.02 7.76 -3.01
CA ALA A 44 -51.41 6.62 -3.66
C ALA A 44 -50.09 6.95 -4.39
N GLN A 45 -49.81 8.23 -4.64
CA GLN A 45 -48.54 8.68 -5.23
C GLN A 45 -47.44 8.87 -4.18
N LEU A 46 -47.76 8.88 -2.88
CA LEU A 46 -46.77 9.03 -1.81
C LEU A 46 -45.71 7.91 -1.81
N PRO A 47 -46.06 6.61 -1.97
CA PRO A 47 -45.06 5.56 -2.12
C PRO A 47 -44.12 5.77 -3.31
N VAL A 48 -44.63 6.30 -4.43
CA VAL A 48 -43.81 6.60 -5.62
C VAL A 48 -42.85 7.76 -5.32
N ALA A 49 -43.34 8.82 -4.67
CA ALA A 49 -42.49 9.92 -4.20
C ALA A 49 -41.38 9.43 -3.26
N ASN A 50 -41.70 8.54 -2.31
CA ASN A 50 -40.71 7.96 -1.41
C ASN A 50 -39.65 7.13 -2.15
N ARG A 51 -40.04 6.38 -3.20
CA ARG A 51 -39.10 5.63 -4.06
C ARG A 51 -38.18 6.57 -4.84
N ILE A 52 -38.71 7.67 -5.39
CA ILE A 52 -37.91 8.69 -6.07
C ILE A 52 -36.86 9.25 -5.12
N THR A 53 -37.28 9.63 -3.90
CA THR A 53 -36.36 10.15 -2.87
C THR A 53 -35.30 9.12 -2.52
N ALA A 54 -35.68 7.87 -2.23
CA ALA A 54 -34.71 6.82 -1.89
C ALA A 54 -33.68 6.56 -3.00
N LEU A 55 -34.12 6.51 -4.26
CA LEU A 55 -33.20 6.31 -5.39
C LEU A 55 -32.31 7.53 -5.61
N LYS A 56 -32.83 8.75 -5.42
CA LYS A 56 -32.02 9.97 -5.46
C LYS A 56 -30.96 9.98 -4.37
N ASP A 57 -31.31 9.56 -3.15
CA ASP A 57 -30.39 9.48 -2.01
C ASP A 57 -29.31 8.40 -2.22
N MET A 58 -29.61 7.36 -3.01
CA MET A 58 -28.63 6.38 -3.50
C MET A 58 -27.76 6.91 -4.67
N GLY A 59 -27.94 8.17 -5.09
CA GLY A 59 -27.11 8.81 -6.12
C GLY A 59 -27.53 8.50 -7.56
N PHE A 60 -28.75 8.01 -7.81
CA PHE A 60 -29.24 7.86 -9.18
C PHE A 60 -29.65 9.20 -9.80
N SER A 61 -29.37 9.39 -11.09
CA SER A 61 -29.85 10.56 -11.84
C SER A 61 -31.36 10.45 -12.12
N LEU A 62 -32.05 11.59 -12.27
CA LEU A 62 -33.50 11.62 -12.49
C LEU A 62 -33.94 10.82 -13.74
N GLY A 63 -33.10 10.79 -14.78
CA GLY A 63 -33.36 9.98 -15.98
C GLY A 63 -33.35 8.48 -15.70
N VAL A 64 -32.37 8.00 -14.93
CA VAL A 64 -32.29 6.58 -14.53
C VAL A 64 -33.40 6.23 -13.55
N ILE A 65 -33.78 7.13 -12.64
CA ILE A 65 -34.91 6.91 -11.72
C ILE A 65 -36.19 6.67 -12.52
N GLY A 66 -36.46 7.43 -13.58
CA GLY A 66 -37.62 7.20 -14.45
C GLY A 66 -37.63 5.79 -15.05
N GLN A 67 -36.47 5.31 -15.53
CA GLN A 67 -36.33 3.95 -16.06
C GLN A 67 -36.58 2.89 -14.98
N ILE A 68 -36.01 3.06 -13.79
CA ILE A 68 -36.19 2.15 -12.64
C ILE A 68 -37.66 2.08 -12.23
N LEU A 69 -38.35 3.22 -12.15
CA LEU A 69 -39.77 3.27 -11.76
C LEU A 69 -40.66 2.53 -12.75
N SER A 70 -40.39 2.62 -14.06
CA SER A 70 -41.14 1.90 -15.08
C SER A 70 -41.04 0.38 -14.98
N GLN A 71 -39.99 -0.12 -14.32
CA GLN A 71 -39.67 -1.54 -14.17
C GLN A 71 -39.61 -1.98 -12.70
N TYR A 72 -40.17 -1.19 -11.78
CA TYR A 72 -39.95 -1.35 -10.34
C TYR A 72 -40.46 -2.69 -9.79
N ASN A 73 -41.47 -3.28 -10.44
CA ASN A 73 -42.04 -4.58 -10.03
C ASN A 73 -41.22 -5.78 -10.55
N ASP A 74 -40.24 -5.56 -11.43
CA ASP A 74 -39.30 -6.59 -11.87
C ASP A 74 -38.08 -6.61 -10.92
N ALA A 75 -38.13 -7.52 -9.96
CA ALA A 75 -37.09 -7.65 -8.93
C ALA A 75 -35.71 -7.92 -9.52
N HIS A 76 -35.61 -8.64 -10.66
CA HIS A 76 -34.32 -8.94 -11.29
C HIS A 76 -33.71 -7.69 -11.90
N LYS A 77 -34.49 -6.89 -12.64
CA LYS A 77 -33.99 -5.64 -13.22
C LYS A 77 -33.63 -4.61 -12.15
N LEU A 78 -34.48 -4.46 -11.12
CA LEU A 78 -34.19 -3.57 -10.00
C LEU A 78 -32.87 -3.97 -9.32
N LYS A 79 -32.66 -5.27 -9.07
CA LYS A 79 -31.39 -5.78 -8.51
C LYS A 79 -30.20 -5.41 -9.39
N THR A 80 -30.30 -5.53 -10.71
CA THR A 80 -29.23 -5.15 -11.65
C THR A 80 -28.87 -3.67 -11.55
N TYR A 81 -29.85 -2.76 -11.53
CA TYR A 81 -29.58 -1.32 -11.35
C TYR A 81 -28.88 -1.03 -10.02
N LEU A 82 -29.35 -1.64 -8.93
CA LEU A 82 -28.76 -1.47 -7.61
C LEU A 82 -27.34 -2.03 -7.52
N GLN A 83 -27.06 -3.19 -8.11
CA GLN A 83 -25.72 -3.78 -8.15
C GLN A 83 -24.75 -2.94 -8.98
N LEU A 84 -25.21 -2.39 -10.11
CA LEU A 84 -24.40 -1.50 -10.92
C LEU A 84 -24.03 -0.23 -10.15
N LYS A 85 -25.01 0.41 -9.48
CA LYS A 85 -24.76 1.60 -8.67
C LYS A 85 -23.91 1.29 -7.44
N GLN A 86 -24.09 0.13 -6.81
CA GLN A 86 -23.23 -0.32 -5.72
C GLN A 86 -21.77 -0.45 -6.17
N ARG A 87 -21.52 -0.99 -7.36
CA ARG A 87 -20.17 -1.09 -7.92
C ARG A 87 -19.58 0.28 -8.21
N GLU A 88 -20.34 1.17 -8.85
CA GLU A 88 -19.93 2.56 -9.12
C GLU A 88 -19.54 3.29 -7.83
N ILE A 89 -20.38 3.20 -6.78
CA ILE A 89 -20.10 3.82 -5.48
C ILE A 89 -18.87 3.20 -4.80
N LYS A 90 -18.65 1.88 -4.93
CA LYS A 90 -17.44 1.23 -4.39
C LYS A 90 -16.18 1.70 -5.10
N GLU A 91 -16.20 1.78 -6.43
CA GLU A 91 -15.07 2.29 -7.22
C GLU A 91 -14.76 3.75 -6.87
N GLU A 92 -15.80 4.59 -6.71
CA GLU A 92 -15.63 5.97 -6.25
C GLU A 92 -15.09 6.04 -4.82
N ALA A 93 -15.60 5.20 -3.92
CA ALA A 93 -15.12 5.11 -2.54
C ALA A 93 -13.66 4.66 -2.47
N ASP A 94 -13.23 3.72 -3.31
CA ASP A 94 -11.83 3.28 -3.38
C ASP A 94 -10.92 4.42 -3.86
N ILE A 95 -11.34 5.18 -4.88
CA ILE A 95 -10.62 6.38 -5.35
C ILE A 95 -10.56 7.44 -4.24
N LEU A 96 -11.67 7.70 -3.55
CA LEU A 96 -11.72 8.65 -2.45
C LEU A 96 -10.86 8.20 -1.26
N ASN A 97 -10.84 6.91 -0.94
CA ASN A 97 -9.97 6.33 0.09
C ASN A 97 -8.50 6.46 -0.29
N GLN A 98 -8.13 6.22 -1.56
CA GLN A 98 -6.76 6.46 -2.03
C GLN A 98 -6.36 7.94 -1.90
N ARG A 99 -7.27 8.86 -2.24
CA ARG A 99 -7.04 10.31 -2.05
C ARG A 99 -6.95 10.67 -0.57
N LEU A 100 -7.77 10.05 0.27
CA LEU A 100 -7.72 10.25 1.72
C LEU A 100 -6.39 9.77 2.29
N LEU A 101 -5.91 8.59 1.90
CA LEU A 101 -4.59 8.08 2.26
C LEU A 101 -3.47 9.03 1.80
N LEU A 102 -3.58 9.60 0.60
CA LEU A 102 -2.63 10.61 0.12
C LEU A 102 -2.68 11.90 0.96
N LEU A 103 -3.87 12.37 1.32
CA LEU A 103 -4.04 13.53 2.20
C LEU A 103 -3.53 13.25 3.61
N GLU A 104 -3.84 12.09 4.18
CA GLU A 104 -3.39 11.67 5.51
C GLU A 104 -1.87 11.50 5.55
N SER A 105 -1.27 10.84 4.55
CA SER A 105 0.19 10.75 4.43
C SER A 105 0.82 12.13 4.26
N THR A 106 0.19 13.04 3.51
CA THR A 106 0.68 14.42 3.36
C THR A 106 0.52 15.23 4.64
N LEU A 107 -0.60 15.11 5.36
CA LEU A 107 -0.84 15.78 6.64
C LEU A 107 0.08 15.23 7.73
N ASN A 108 0.32 13.92 7.77
CA ASN A 108 1.29 13.30 8.65
C ASN A 108 2.73 13.76 8.36
N ARG A 109 3.01 14.20 7.12
CA ARG A 109 4.27 14.84 6.73
C ARG A 109 4.31 16.33 7.07
N LEU A 110 3.17 17.04 7.04
CA LEU A 110 3.07 18.49 7.28
C LEU A 110 2.89 18.87 8.77
N GLY A 111 2.32 17.98 9.60
CA GLY A 111 2.16 18.17 11.04
C GLY A 111 3.38 17.78 11.87
N LYS A 112 4.47 17.38 11.21
CA LYS A 112 5.79 17.13 11.80
C LYS A 112 6.74 18.21 11.31
N ASP A 113 6.71 19.36 11.99
CA ASP A 113 7.89 20.23 11.98
C ASP A 113 9.07 19.37 12.50
N ASP A 114 10.09 19.24 11.66
CA ASP A 114 11.36 18.53 11.84
C ASP A 114 11.35 16.97 11.83
N ASN A 115 11.35 16.42 10.61
CA ASN A 115 12.42 15.52 10.14
C ASN A 115 12.60 14.09 10.72
N VAL A 116 11.55 13.24 10.84
CA VAL A 116 11.78 11.78 10.96
C VAL A 116 10.75 10.96 10.16
N MET A 117 11.22 10.31 9.10
CA MET A 117 10.57 9.12 8.54
C MET A 117 10.62 8.01 9.61
N ASN A 118 9.46 7.57 10.09
CA ASN A 118 9.42 6.51 11.11
C ASN A 118 9.65 5.14 10.43
N TYR A 119 10.91 4.80 10.18
CA TYR A 119 11.29 3.42 9.94
C TYR A 119 11.03 2.61 11.21
N ASN A 120 10.32 1.48 11.09
CA ASN A 120 10.07 0.62 12.22
C ASN A 120 11.32 -0.23 12.50
N VAL A 121 12.11 0.18 13.49
CA VAL A 121 13.30 -0.54 13.92
C VAL A 121 12.90 -1.66 14.87
N THR A 122 13.36 -2.87 14.58
CA THR A 122 13.06 -4.08 15.34
C THR A 122 14.34 -4.77 15.80
N LEU A 123 14.31 -5.33 17.01
CA LEU A 123 15.38 -6.19 17.49
C LEU A 123 15.12 -7.62 17.00
N LYS A 124 16.10 -8.23 16.33
CA LYS A 124 16.04 -9.58 15.77
C LYS A 124 17.32 -10.34 16.05
N GLU A 125 17.24 -11.66 15.92
CA GLU A 125 18.41 -12.53 15.86
C GLU A 125 18.47 -13.18 14.48
N LEU A 126 19.62 -13.03 13.82
CA LEU A 126 19.96 -13.80 12.64
C LEU A 126 20.62 -15.09 13.11
N PRO A 127 20.06 -16.28 12.84
CA PRO A 127 20.55 -17.52 13.40
C PRO A 127 21.92 -17.91 12.85
N GLU A 128 22.54 -18.90 13.49
CA GLU A 128 23.69 -19.59 12.93
C GLU A 128 23.32 -20.14 11.54
N ARG A 129 24.22 -19.96 10.57
CA ARG A 129 23.95 -20.33 9.18
C ARG A 129 25.24 -20.69 8.44
N THR A 130 25.14 -21.63 7.50
CA THR A 130 26.21 -21.89 6.55
C THR A 130 26.02 -21.01 5.33
N VAL A 131 27.09 -20.35 4.89
CA VAL A 131 27.04 -19.40 3.77
C VAL A 131 28.08 -19.72 2.72
N ALA A 132 27.73 -19.48 1.45
CA ALA A 132 28.69 -19.19 0.40
C ALA A 132 29.05 -17.69 0.48
N SER A 133 30.33 -17.36 0.51
CA SER A 133 30.83 -16.01 0.75
C SER A 133 31.88 -15.60 -0.27
N VAL A 134 31.80 -14.36 -0.75
CA VAL A 134 32.84 -13.71 -1.55
C VAL A 134 33.13 -12.36 -0.92
N ARG A 135 34.39 -12.10 -0.56
CA ARG A 135 34.86 -10.82 -0.04
C ARG A 135 35.96 -10.26 -0.93
N LYS A 136 35.78 -9.03 -1.42
CA LYS A 136 36.80 -8.31 -2.18
C LYS A 136 36.63 -6.80 -1.96
N VAL A 137 37.68 -6.07 -2.30
CA VAL A 137 37.60 -4.61 -2.47
C VAL A 137 36.98 -4.31 -3.83
N ILE A 138 35.96 -3.46 -3.86
CA ILE A 138 35.25 -3.00 -5.07
C ILE A 138 35.33 -1.47 -5.18
N PRO A 139 35.19 -0.89 -6.39
CA PRO A 139 35.34 0.55 -6.58
C PRO A 139 34.37 1.40 -5.77
N SER A 140 33.12 0.94 -5.59
CA SER A 140 32.06 1.67 -4.87
C SER A 140 30.94 0.72 -4.43
N TYR A 141 30.13 1.13 -3.44
CA TYR A 141 29.08 0.29 -2.84
C TYR A 141 28.01 -0.18 -3.84
N ASP A 142 27.68 0.64 -4.85
CA ASP A 142 26.70 0.31 -5.89
C ASP A 142 27.20 -0.77 -6.88
N GLN A 143 28.50 -1.10 -6.86
CA GLN A 143 29.08 -2.15 -7.70
C GLN A 143 29.14 -3.53 -7.04
N GLU A 144 28.42 -3.72 -5.94
CA GLU A 144 28.32 -5.01 -5.24
C GLU A 144 27.90 -6.17 -6.18
N GLY A 145 27.16 -5.87 -7.25
CA GLY A 145 26.77 -6.83 -8.29
C GLY A 145 27.93 -7.64 -8.88
N MET A 146 29.16 -7.11 -8.85
CA MET A 146 30.36 -7.84 -9.26
C MET A 146 30.64 -9.06 -8.37
N LEU A 147 30.45 -8.93 -7.06
CA LEU A 147 30.69 -10.01 -6.11
C LEU A 147 29.62 -11.09 -6.23
N TRP A 148 28.35 -10.69 -6.43
CA TRP A 148 27.27 -11.61 -6.73
C TRP A 148 27.52 -12.39 -8.02
N HIS A 149 28.03 -11.73 -9.06
CA HIS A 149 28.38 -12.40 -10.31
C HIS A 149 29.46 -13.47 -10.11
N ILE A 150 30.53 -13.15 -9.35
CA ILE A 150 31.58 -14.12 -9.00
C ILE A 150 30.98 -15.32 -8.26
N LEU A 151 30.18 -15.04 -7.22
CA LEU A 151 29.56 -16.09 -6.39
C LEU A 151 28.70 -17.02 -7.26
N MET A 152 27.81 -16.46 -8.07
CA MET A 152 26.92 -17.25 -8.95
C MET A 152 27.70 -18.04 -10.01
N ASN A 153 28.71 -17.43 -10.63
CA ASN A 153 29.48 -18.08 -11.70
C ASN A 153 30.32 -19.26 -11.17
N GLU A 154 31.06 -19.06 -10.08
CA GLU A 154 31.93 -20.11 -9.53
C GLU A 154 31.13 -21.25 -8.90
N THR A 155 29.93 -20.99 -8.40
CA THR A 155 29.10 -22.02 -7.74
C THR A 155 28.06 -22.68 -8.64
N ALA A 156 27.91 -22.23 -9.89
CA ALA A 156 26.90 -22.75 -10.81
C ALA A 156 26.94 -24.28 -10.98
N HIS A 157 28.16 -24.86 -10.98
CA HIS A 157 28.38 -26.30 -11.13
C HIS A 157 28.14 -27.11 -9.85
N LEU A 158 28.09 -26.45 -8.69
CA LEU A 158 27.94 -27.11 -7.38
C LEU A 158 26.50 -27.47 -7.06
N GLN A 159 25.52 -26.95 -7.81
CA GLN A 159 24.09 -27.14 -7.58
C GLN A 159 23.71 -26.90 -6.11
N MET A 160 24.14 -25.75 -5.58
CA MET A 160 23.92 -25.41 -4.18
C MET A 160 22.44 -25.39 -3.86
N GLN A 161 22.08 -25.90 -2.67
CA GLN A 161 20.72 -25.79 -2.16
C GLN A 161 20.61 -24.58 -1.26
N ASP A 162 19.62 -23.74 -1.55
CA ASP A 162 19.30 -22.59 -0.73
C ASP A 162 18.78 -23.02 0.65
N ASP A 163 19.15 -22.27 1.69
CA ASP A 163 18.58 -22.50 3.01
C ASP A 163 17.12 -22.00 3.10
N ASN A 164 16.42 -22.30 4.20
CA ASN A 164 15.05 -21.84 4.41
C ASN A 164 14.85 -21.24 5.82
N PRO A 165 14.73 -19.91 5.96
CA PRO A 165 14.81 -18.90 4.89
C PRO A 165 16.22 -18.75 4.30
N CYS A 166 16.31 -18.39 3.02
CA CYS A 166 17.58 -18.07 2.36
C CYS A 166 17.88 -16.59 2.54
N TYR A 167 18.95 -16.25 3.26
CA TYR A 167 19.41 -14.87 3.38
C TYR A 167 20.50 -14.56 2.36
N THR A 168 20.32 -13.44 1.65
CA THR A 168 21.30 -12.79 0.78
C THR A 168 21.74 -11.48 1.43
N LEU A 169 23.02 -11.37 1.77
CA LEU A 169 23.54 -10.25 2.55
C LEU A 169 24.74 -9.57 1.91
N ALA A 170 24.90 -8.29 2.19
CA ALA A 170 26.12 -7.51 1.96
C ALA A 170 26.67 -7.01 3.29
N ILE A 171 27.88 -7.42 3.66
CA ILE A 171 28.56 -7.00 4.88
C ILE A 171 29.66 -6.00 4.51
N PHE A 172 29.65 -4.85 5.18
CA PHE A 172 30.63 -3.80 4.96
C PHE A 172 31.75 -3.93 6.00
N HIS A 173 32.96 -4.29 5.55
CA HIS A 173 34.10 -4.58 6.43
C HIS A 173 34.95 -3.36 6.76
N ASP A 174 34.75 -2.26 6.05
CA ASP A 174 35.37 -1.00 6.39
C ASP A 174 34.82 -0.49 7.73
N GLY A 175 35.71 -0.20 8.69
CA GLY A 175 35.33 0.38 9.99
C GLY A 175 34.86 1.84 9.90
N GLU A 176 34.94 2.43 8.71
CA GLU A 176 34.55 3.79 8.38
C GLU A 176 33.95 3.84 6.97
N HIS A 177 33.21 4.91 6.65
CA HIS A 177 32.73 5.13 5.29
C HIS A 177 33.89 5.47 4.36
N LYS A 178 33.90 4.87 3.16
CA LYS A 178 34.87 5.16 2.11
C LYS A 178 34.17 5.57 0.83
N GLU A 179 34.72 6.59 0.17
CA GLU A 179 34.24 7.09 -1.12
C GLU A 179 34.56 6.12 -2.28
N GLN A 180 35.63 5.34 -2.14
CA GLN A 180 36.09 4.39 -3.14
C GLN A 180 36.84 3.22 -2.48
N ASP A 181 37.06 2.14 -3.25
CA ASP A 181 37.84 0.98 -2.82
C ASP A 181 37.32 0.40 -1.48
N VAL A 182 36.02 0.06 -1.51
CA VAL A 182 35.25 -0.43 -0.36
C VAL A 182 35.39 -1.94 -0.21
N ASP A 183 35.63 -2.42 1.01
CA ASP A 183 35.79 -3.84 1.36
C ASP A 183 34.43 -4.45 1.72
N VAL A 184 33.89 -5.24 0.79
CA VAL A 184 32.54 -5.78 0.88
C VAL A 184 32.57 -7.29 0.79
N GLU A 185 31.75 -7.93 1.62
CA GLU A 185 31.50 -9.37 1.58
C GLU A 185 30.03 -9.64 1.26
N VAL A 186 29.76 -10.36 0.16
CA VAL A 186 28.43 -10.89 -0.11
C VAL A 186 28.31 -12.31 0.42
N GLN A 187 27.14 -12.63 0.99
CA GLN A 187 26.83 -13.95 1.53
C GLN A 187 25.50 -14.46 1.03
N LYS A 188 25.45 -15.73 0.60
CA LYS A 188 24.20 -16.47 0.36
C LYS A 188 24.12 -17.65 1.32
N SER A 189 23.02 -17.78 2.03
CA SER A 189 22.79 -18.92 2.95
C SER A 189 22.48 -20.20 2.17
N VAL A 190 23.16 -21.29 2.51
CA VAL A 190 23.06 -22.57 1.79
C VAL A 190 22.97 -23.75 2.75
N LYS A 191 22.38 -24.87 2.30
CA LYS A 191 22.32 -26.13 3.04
C LYS A 191 23.51 -27.02 2.74
N GLY A 192 24.08 -27.60 3.79
CA GLY A 192 25.17 -28.57 3.68
C GLY A 192 26.54 -27.91 3.58
N ASN A 193 27.55 -28.72 3.25
CA ASN A 193 28.94 -28.31 3.19
C ASN A 193 29.46 -28.47 1.75
N TYR A 194 30.08 -27.42 1.24
CA TYR A 194 30.71 -27.40 -0.08
C TYR A 194 32.20 -27.09 0.07
N LYS A 195 32.99 -27.47 -0.93
CA LYS A 195 34.41 -27.10 -0.99
C LYS A 195 34.54 -25.68 -1.53
N ASN A 196 35.49 -24.94 -0.97
CA ASN A 196 35.85 -23.62 -1.49
C ASN A 196 36.27 -23.69 -2.95
N THR A 197 35.95 -22.64 -3.70
CA THR A 197 36.44 -22.39 -5.05
C THR A 197 37.60 -21.41 -4.99
N GLU A 198 37.96 -20.78 -6.12
CA GLU A 198 39.02 -19.78 -6.17
C GLU A 198 38.67 -18.56 -5.30
N ASN A 199 37.43 -18.05 -5.40
CA ASN A 199 37.01 -16.85 -4.68
C ASN A 199 35.86 -17.11 -3.68
N VAL A 200 35.12 -18.22 -3.80
CA VAL A 200 33.99 -18.52 -2.92
C VAL A 200 34.43 -19.38 -1.75
N VAL A 201 34.19 -18.86 -0.54
CA VAL A 201 34.47 -19.55 0.71
C VAL A 201 33.16 -20.01 1.35
N PHE A 202 33.08 -21.29 1.70
CA PHE A 202 31.99 -21.85 2.48
C PHE A 202 32.36 -21.84 3.96
N LYS A 203 31.52 -21.24 4.81
CA LYS A 203 31.77 -21.13 6.24
C LYS A 203 30.48 -21.10 7.04
N THR A 204 30.55 -21.53 8.29
CA THR A 204 29.49 -21.34 9.28
C THR A 204 29.68 -19.98 9.94
N VAL A 205 28.60 -19.20 10.01
CA VAL A 205 28.56 -17.88 10.64
C VAL A 205 27.71 -17.99 11.90
N ALA A 206 28.27 -17.54 13.03
CA ALA A 206 27.61 -17.51 14.33
C ALA A 206 26.33 -16.64 14.31
N PRO A 207 25.38 -16.86 15.25
CA PRO A 207 24.19 -16.03 15.35
C PRO A 207 24.54 -14.58 15.70
N ILE A 208 23.74 -13.64 15.20
CA ILE A 208 23.94 -12.20 15.37
C ILE A 208 22.67 -11.58 15.92
N GLN A 209 22.75 -10.94 17.09
CA GLN A 209 21.70 -10.06 17.57
C GLN A 209 21.84 -8.69 16.91
N MET A 210 20.77 -8.18 16.31
CA MET A 210 20.79 -6.97 15.50
C MET A 210 19.55 -6.10 15.71
N ALA A 211 19.74 -4.79 15.62
CA ALA A 211 18.66 -3.85 15.36
C ALA A 211 18.56 -3.65 13.84
N SER A 212 17.37 -3.80 13.27
CA SER A 212 17.18 -3.69 11.84
C SER A 212 15.90 -2.98 11.46
N ALA A 213 15.92 -2.34 10.29
CA ALA A 213 14.76 -1.67 9.71
C ALA A 213 14.66 -2.01 8.22
N THR A 214 13.46 -2.41 7.79
CA THR A 214 13.16 -2.73 6.40
C THR A 214 12.53 -1.51 5.73
N TYR A 215 12.98 -1.20 4.51
CA TYR A 215 12.40 -0.15 3.69
C TYR A 215 12.26 -0.59 2.23
N GLN A 216 11.39 0.11 1.51
CA GLN A 216 11.16 -0.08 0.08
C GLN A 216 11.64 1.16 -0.71
N GLY A 217 12.38 0.91 -1.78
CA GLY A 217 12.84 1.92 -2.73
C GLY A 217 14.35 1.91 -2.96
N SER A 218 14.82 2.91 -3.71
CA SER A 218 16.24 3.10 -4.02
C SER A 218 17.14 3.17 -2.78
N TYR A 219 18.41 2.81 -2.96
CA TYR A 219 19.45 2.90 -1.93
C TYR A 219 19.74 4.33 -1.46
N GLU A 220 19.25 5.36 -2.16
CA GLU A 220 19.31 6.75 -1.70
C GLU A 220 18.64 6.97 -0.33
N LYS A 221 17.66 6.12 0.02
CA LYS A 221 16.95 6.19 1.32
C LYS A 221 17.74 5.59 2.49
N VAL A 222 18.88 4.94 2.25
CA VAL A 222 19.66 4.24 3.30
C VAL A 222 20.06 5.17 4.43
N ASN A 223 20.45 6.41 4.12
CA ASN A 223 20.90 7.38 5.13
C ASN A 223 19.79 7.70 6.16
N GLU A 224 18.56 7.87 5.68
CA GLU A 224 17.40 8.17 6.52
C GLU A 224 17.04 6.97 7.40
N VAL A 225 17.19 5.74 6.88
CA VAL A 225 16.96 4.50 7.64
C VAL A 225 18.02 4.32 8.73
N ASN A 226 19.28 4.62 8.40
CA ASN A 226 20.41 4.54 9.33
C ASN A 226 20.22 5.48 10.51
N GLU A 227 19.72 6.69 10.27
CA GLU A 227 19.38 7.65 11.33
C GLU A 227 18.32 7.09 12.28
N ALA A 228 17.26 6.47 11.75
CA ALA A 228 16.22 5.85 12.57
C ALA A 228 16.77 4.70 13.43
N VAL A 229 17.65 3.84 12.89
CA VAL A 229 18.30 2.77 13.67
C VAL A 229 19.19 3.35 14.76
N ALA A 230 19.99 4.38 14.46
CA ALA A 230 20.85 5.02 15.45
C ALA A 230 20.05 5.64 16.61
N ASN A 231 18.95 6.32 16.31
CA ASN A 231 18.03 6.85 17.33
C ASN A 231 17.43 5.74 18.17
N TRP A 232 16.95 4.65 17.55
CA TRP A 232 16.40 3.52 18.28
C TRP A 232 17.42 2.85 19.20
N VAL A 233 18.65 2.63 18.74
CA VAL A 233 19.73 2.02 19.54
C VAL A 233 20.02 2.86 20.79
N ARG A 234 20.11 4.19 20.62
CA ARG A 234 20.27 5.13 21.74
C ARG A 234 19.11 5.04 22.72
N ASP A 235 17.88 5.11 22.23
CA ASP A 235 16.67 5.22 23.05
C ASP A 235 16.32 3.91 23.79
N ASN A 236 16.83 2.76 23.30
CA ASN A 236 16.58 1.44 23.89
C ASN A 236 17.76 0.88 24.70
N ALA A 237 18.77 1.71 25.02
CA ALA A 237 19.95 1.34 25.81
C ALA A 237 20.79 0.18 25.21
N TYR A 238 20.97 0.21 23.90
CA TYR A 238 21.90 -0.66 23.17
C TYR A 238 23.14 0.12 22.73
N GLU A 239 24.18 -0.61 22.35
CA GLU A 239 25.34 -0.09 21.63
C GLU A 239 25.66 -0.96 20.41
N PHE A 240 26.22 -0.35 19.36
CA PHE A 240 26.67 -1.07 18.17
C PHE A 240 27.81 -2.04 18.51
N ASN A 241 27.74 -3.25 17.96
CA ASN A 241 28.63 -4.35 18.33
C ASN A 241 29.03 -5.21 17.13
N GLY A 242 29.57 -4.58 16.08
CA GLY A 242 30.06 -5.29 14.91
C GLY A 242 29.89 -4.50 13.62
N LEU A 243 30.10 -5.21 12.51
CA LEU A 243 29.99 -4.68 11.16
C LEU A 243 28.52 -4.56 10.74
N SER A 244 28.16 -3.44 10.11
CA SER A 244 26.84 -3.28 9.51
C SER A 244 26.70 -4.14 8.25
N PHE A 245 25.47 -4.50 7.94
CA PHE A 245 25.15 -5.25 6.73
C PHE A 245 23.73 -4.97 6.24
N CYS A 246 23.48 -5.28 4.98
CA CYS A 246 22.14 -5.26 4.38
C CYS A 246 21.66 -6.68 4.12
N ILE A 247 20.37 -6.93 4.28
CA ILE A 247 19.67 -8.13 3.78
C ILE A 247 18.78 -7.69 2.61
N TYR A 248 18.90 -8.38 1.47
CA TYR A 248 18.11 -8.10 0.28
C TYR A 248 16.92 -9.05 0.16
N HIS A 249 15.71 -8.54 0.39
CA HIS A 249 14.46 -9.31 0.22
C HIS A 249 13.95 -9.25 -1.22
N VAL A 250 14.16 -8.11 -1.89
CA VAL A 250 13.95 -7.91 -3.32
C VAL A 250 15.08 -7.03 -3.83
N SER A 251 15.88 -7.53 -4.78
CA SER A 251 17.12 -6.92 -5.25
C SER A 251 17.06 -6.60 -6.76
N PRO A 252 18.12 -5.97 -7.31
CA PRO A 252 18.26 -5.78 -8.76
C PRO A 252 18.24 -7.08 -9.57
N TYR A 253 18.53 -8.22 -8.94
CA TYR A 253 18.43 -9.54 -9.58
C TYR A 253 16.97 -9.89 -9.91
N GLU A 254 16.02 -9.58 -9.02
CA GLU A 254 14.60 -9.84 -9.22
C GLU A 254 13.90 -8.76 -10.05
N THR A 255 14.28 -7.48 -9.89
CA THR A 255 13.64 -6.39 -10.61
C THR A 255 14.58 -5.21 -10.87
N GLN A 256 14.54 -4.69 -12.09
CA GLN A 256 15.30 -3.51 -12.49
C GLN A 256 14.67 -2.19 -12.03
N ASN A 257 13.49 -2.21 -11.38
CA ASN A 257 12.83 -1.01 -10.88
C ASN A 257 13.24 -0.74 -9.41
N PRO A 258 14.03 0.32 -9.13
CA PRO A 258 14.50 0.62 -7.78
C PRO A 258 13.40 0.87 -6.75
N GLU A 259 12.24 1.37 -7.19
CA GLU A 259 11.10 1.61 -6.29
C GLU A 259 10.45 0.32 -5.77
N LYS A 260 10.83 -0.84 -6.33
CA LYS A 260 10.36 -2.15 -5.90
C LYS A 260 11.38 -2.92 -5.07
N TRP A 261 12.60 -2.40 -4.90
CA TRP A 261 13.60 -3.05 -4.05
C TRP A 261 13.16 -3.00 -2.59
N VAL A 262 13.44 -4.08 -1.87
CA VAL A 262 13.14 -4.21 -0.45
C VAL A 262 14.42 -4.61 0.26
N THR A 263 14.95 -3.68 1.05
CA THR A 263 16.23 -3.82 1.74
C THR A 263 16.02 -3.66 3.23
N GLU A 264 16.71 -4.49 4.01
CA GLU A 264 16.75 -4.39 5.46
C GLU A 264 18.16 -4.02 5.90
N VAL A 265 18.34 -2.81 6.43
CA VAL A 265 19.61 -2.38 7.02
C VAL A 265 19.71 -2.99 8.42
N CYS A 266 20.85 -3.59 8.71
CA CYS A 266 21.06 -4.39 9.91
C CYS A 266 22.33 -3.93 10.63
N TYR A 267 22.19 -3.71 11.93
CA TYR A 267 23.27 -3.29 12.80
C TYR A 267 23.38 -4.26 13.96
N PRO A 268 24.48 -5.02 14.09
CA PRO A 268 24.75 -5.80 15.29
C PRO A 268 24.73 -4.92 16.54
N VAL A 269 24.05 -5.38 17.59
CA VAL A 269 23.93 -4.64 18.85
C VAL A 269 24.18 -5.53 20.05
N LYS A 270 24.63 -4.91 21.16
CA LYS A 270 24.63 -5.51 22.49
C LYS A 270 23.97 -4.56 23.48
N LYS A 271 23.36 -5.11 24.52
CA LYS A 271 22.75 -4.31 25.58
C LYS A 271 23.85 -3.64 26.40
N LYS A 272 23.66 -2.36 26.74
CA LYS A 272 24.55 -1.62 27.66
C LYS A 272 24.48 -2.18 29.08
#